data_AF-A0A7J9Q601-F1
#
_entry.id   AF-A0A7J9Q601-F1
#
_cell.length_a   1.000
_cell.length_b   1.000
_cell.length_c   1.000
_cell.angle_alpha   90.00
_cell.angle_beta   90.00
_cell.angle_gamma   90.00
#
_symmetry.space_group_name_H-M   'P 1'
#
loop_
_entity.id
_entity.type
_entity.pdbx_description
1 polymer ?
#
loop_
_entity_poly.entity_id
_entity_poly.type
_entity_poly.pdbx_seq_one_letter_code
_entity_poly.pdbx_strand_id
1 'polypeptide(L)'
;MGIETLSYNKLLKEWLDLGNVLQKLIRKKAKIKKGNILDVTDGVNLRVDKKLYPFGKIIANAYIKKYGPYYITNVLTVESSGTAFAVLVGEGFYESTIIAKKNISLTLEGEELYSPEAESYTKGEKNKIVVKKSFIKPEDRILIVDDFIATGNATFALIDIINKAGAELAGIAALITKDFKGQEGYKILGEYIKKYNIDHKNSASKPASLNTLVRITDMSTTPENIKFGKSPLRLN
;
A
#
# COMPACT_ATOMS: atom_id res chain seq x y z
N MET A 1 5.80 -20.12 -11.81
CA MET A 1 6.68 -19.87 -10.64
C MET A 1 6.20 -20.74 -9.50
N GLY A 2 7.09 -21.54 -8.88
CA GLY A 2 6.70 -22.47 -7.84
C GLY A 2 6.23 -21.72 -6.60
N ILE A 3 4.98 -21.94 -6.17
CA ILE A 3 4.50 -21.51 -4.87
C ILE A 3 5.31 -22.33 -3.86
N GLU A 4 6.39 -21.78 -3.33
CA GLU A 4 7.10 -22.40 -2.22
C GLU A 4 6.06 -22.65 -1.11
N THR A 5 5.96 -23.90 -0.66
CA THR A 5 5.07 -24.33 0.41
C THR A 5 5.57 -23.85 1.77
N LEU A 6 5.80 -22.54 1.91
CA LEU A 6 6.17 -21.91 3.16
C LEU A 6 5.02 -22.10 4.16
N SER A 7 5.36 -22.49 5.39
CA SER A 7 4.41 -22.45 6.49
C SER A 7 4.09 -20.99 6.82
N TYR A 8 2.89 -20.73 7.36
CA TYR A 8 2.50 -19.39 7.77
C TYR A 8 3.46 -18.82 8.83
N ASN A 9 3.98 -19.68 9.72
CA ASN A 9 5.00 -19.30 10.71
C ASN A 9 6.31 -18.83 10.06
N LYS A 10 6.72 -19.46 8.95
CA LYS A 10 7.91 -19.03 8.21
C LYS A 10 7.69 -17.68 7.54
N LEU A 11 6.52 -17.44 6.95
CA LEU A 11 6.15 -16.13 6.38
C LEU A 11 6.14 -15.02 7.45
N LEU A 12 5.59 -15.30 8.63
CA LEU A 12 5.60 -14.35 9.74
C LEU A 12 7.03 -14.02 10.19
N LYS A 13 7.91 -15.02 10.25
CA LYS A 13 9.33 -14.81 10.57
C LYS A 13 10.01 -13.95 9.51
N GLU A 14 9.83 -14.26 8.22
CA GLU A 14 10.41 -13.49 7.12
C GLU A 14 9.91 -12.03 7.13
N TRP A 15 8.63 -11.81 7.43
CA TRP A 15 8.06 -10.48 7.59
C TRP A 15 8.70 -9.68 8.74
N LEU A 16 8.87 -10.31 9.91
CA LEU A 16 9.51 -9.67 11.07
C LEU A 16 11.00 -9.37 10.79
N ASP A 17 11.71 -10.31 10.17
CA ASP A 17 13.11 -10.15 9.80
C ASP A 17 13.27 -8.99 8.80
N LEU A 18 12.38 -8.89 7.81
CA LEU A 18 12.36 -7.78 6.85
C LEU A 18 12.00 -6.44 7.50
N GLY A 19 11.07 -6.43 8.46
CA GLY A 19 10.75 -5.24 9.26
C GLY A 19 11.96 -4.72 10.03
N ASN A 20 12.75 -5.62 10.62
CA ASN A 20 14.00 -5.26 11.29
C ASN A 20 15.05 -4.68 10.32
N VAL A 21 15.12 -5.21 9.10
CA VAL A 21 15.98 -4.67 8.03
C VAL A 21 15.56 -3.23 7.69
N LEU A 22 14.27 -2.99 7.48
CA LEU A 22 13.77 -1.66 7.15
C LEU A 22 13.99 -0.65 8.30
N GLN A 23 13.75 -1.04 9.56
CA GLN A 23 14.06 -0.20 10.71
C GLN A 23 15.55 0.19 10.77
N LYS A 24 16.46 -0.76 10.50
CA LYS A 24 17.91 -0.49 10.44
C LYS A 24 18.27 0.45 9.29
N LEU A 25 17.63 0.30 8.12
CA LEU A 25 17.82 1.21 6.98
C LEU A 25 17.35 2.62 7.32
N ILE A 26 16.17 2.78 7.93
CA ILE A 26 15.64 4.07 8.37
C ILE A 26 16.62 4.73 9.34
N ARG A 27 17.06 4.02 10.39
CA ARG A 27 18.01 4.58 11.37
C ARG A 27 19.35 5.00 10.74
N LYS A 28 19.83 4.26 9.74
CA LYS A 28 21.15 4.50 9.14
C LYS A 28 21.14 5.57 8.05
N LYS A 29 20.07 5.64 7.24
CA LYS A 29 20.06 6.41 5.98
C LYS A 29 19.03 7.54 5.96
N ALA A 30 17.98 7.46 6.78
CA ALA A 30 16.93 8.48 6.74
C ALA A 30 17.45 9.80 7.31
N LYS A 31 16.82 10.90 6.88
CA LYS A 31 17.04 12.24 7.45
C LYS A 31 15.73 12.79 7.95
N ILE A 32 15.76 13.55 9.03
CA ILE A 32 14.58 14.25 9.54
C ILE A 32 14.69 15.71 9.09
N LYS A 33 13.81 16.09 8.16
CA LYS A 33 13.73 17.43 7.59
C LYS A 33 12.78 18.31 8.42
N LYS A 34 12.87 19.62 8.21
CA LYS A 34 11.96 20.62 8.81
C LYS A 34 10.50 20.21 8.59
N GLY A 35 9.65 20.41 9.59
CA GLY A 35 8.25 19.99 9.56
C GLY A 35 8.04 18.50 9.82
N ASN A 36 9.01 17.82 10.43
CA ASN A 36 8.91 16.42 10.81
C ASN A 36 8.74 15.46 9.62
N ILE A 37 9.37 15.82 8.51
CA ILE A 37 9.37 15.03 7.27
C ILE A 37 10.48 13.99 7.38
N LEU A 38 10.11 12.72 7.24
CA LEU A 38 11.08 11.63 7.21
C LEU A 38 11.51 11.42 5.77
N ASP A 39 12.74 11.81 5.47
CA ASP A 39 13.35 11.61 4.17
C ASP A 39 13.98 10.23 4.11
N VAL A 40 13.36 9.34 3.32
CA VAL A 40 13.82 7.97 3.04
C VAL A 40 14.23 7.78 1.58
N THR A 41 14.62 8.88 0.89
CA THR A 41 15.10 8.86 -0.52
C THR A 41 16.39 8.08 -0.72
N ASP A 42 17.08 7.73 0.36
CA ASP A 42 18.13 6.73 0.34
C ASP A 42 17.69 5.49 1.11
N GLY A 43 17.35 4.44 0.37
CA GLY A 43 17.09 3.10 0.88
C GLY A 43 15.65 2.63 0.64
N VAL A 44 14.67 3.52 0.55
CA VAL A 44 13.25 3.17 0.37
C VAL A 44 12.66 3.79 -0.89
N ASN A 45 12.78 5.11 -1.04
CA ASN A 45 12.34 5.88 -2.21
C ASN A 45 13.57 6.32 -3.03
N LEU A 46 13.43 6.69 -4.31
CA LEU A 46 14.45 7.13 -5.27
C LEU A 46 15.62 6.14 -5.46
N ARG A 47 16.40 5.86 -4.41
CA ARG A 47 17.31 4.72 -4.33
C ARG A 47 16.69 3.64 -3.45
N VAL A 48 16.20 2.57 -4.07
CA VAL A 48 15.62 1.43 -3.34
C VAL A 48 16.71 0.43 -2.97
N ASP A 49 16.84 0.10 -1.67
CA ASP A 49 17.79 -0.91 -1.21
C ASP A 49 17.27 -2.32 -1.55
N LYS A 50 18.04 -3.13 -2.28
CA LYS A 50 17.65 -4.49 -2.69
C LYS A 50 17.25 -5.40 -1.53
N LYS A 51 17.68 -5.09 -0.31
CA LYS A 51 17.27 -5.83 0.90
C LYS A 51 15.77 -5.72 1.18
N LEU A 52 15.07 -4.76 0.57
CA LEU A 52 13.62 -4.60 0.68
C LEU A 52 12.84 -5.38 -0.38
N TYR A 53 13.48 -5.90 -1.44
CA TYR A 53 12.81 -6.64 -2.51
C TYR A 53 12.01 -7.86 -2.04
N PRO A 54 12.43 -8.60 -0.99
CA PRO A 54 11.63 -9.70 -0.45
C PRO A 54 10.20 -9.31 -0.01
N PHE A 55 9.89 -8.02 0.15
CA PHE A 55 8.55 -7.52 0.44
C PHE A 55 7.50 -8.08 -0.54
N GLY A 56 7.82 -8.08 -1.84
CA GLY A 56 6.94 -8.57 -2.90
C GLY A 56 6.53 -10.02 -2.69
N LYS A 57 7.54 -10.90 -2.65
CA LYS A 57 7.36 -12.35 -2.41
C LYS A 57 6.62 -12.65 -1.10
N ILE A 58 6.94 -11.95 -0.01
CA ILE A 58 6.30 -12.20 1.30
C ILE A 58 4.81 -11.88 1.24
N ILE A 59 4.44 -10.70 0.71
CA ILE A 59 3.03 -10.30 0.59
C ILE A 59 2.27 -11.23 -0.34
N ALA A 60 2.81 -11.51 -1.53
CA ALA A 60 2.18 -12.40 -2.49
C ALA A 60 1.96 -13.80 -1.89
N ASN A 61 3.00 -14.41 -1.31
CA ASN A 61 2.88 -15.72 -0.67
C ASN A 61 1.88 -15.73 0.47
N ALA A 62 1.76 -14.65 1.25
CA ALA A 62 0.78 -14.56 2.31
C ALA A 62 -0.66 -14.68 1.75
N TYR A 63 -0.98 -13.90 0.72
CA TYR A 63 -2.29 -13.93 0.07
C TYR A 63 -2.56 -15.27 -0.63
N ILE A 64 -1.59 -15.78 -1.41
CA ILE A 64 -1.69 -17.09 -2.09
C ILE A 64 -1.92 -18.21 -1.08
N LYS A 65 -1.16 -18.23 0.02
CA LYS A 65 -1.25 -19.28 1.03
C LYS A 65 -2.61 -19.30 1.71
N LYS A 66 -3.21 -18.12 1.93
CA LYS A 66 -4.46 -18.00 2.66
C LYS A 66 -5.68 -18.17 1.77
N TYR A 67 -5.67 -17.57 0.58
CA TYR A 67 -6.85 -17.43 -0.26
C TYR A 67 -6.73 -18.10 -1.63
N GLY A 68 -5.54 -18.62 -1.97
CA GLY A 68 -5.24 -19.23 -3.26
C GLY A 68 -4.65 -18.25 -4.27
N PRO A 69 -4.01 -18.77 -5.34
CA PRO A 69 -3.24 -17.96 -6.30
C PRO A 69 -4.08 -17.03 -7.18
N TYR A 70 -5.38 -17.28 -7.30
CA TYR A 70 -6.31 -16.48 -8.12
C TYR A 70 -7.18 -15.53 -7.27
N TYR A 71 -6.89 -15.41 -5.97
CA TYR A 71 -7.66 -14.53 -5.11
C TYR A 71 -7.42 -13.07 -5.46
N ILE A 72 -6.16 -12.61 -5.44
CA ILE A 72 -5.84 -11.27 -5.93
C ILE A 72 -5.87 -11.30 -7.45
N THR A 73 -6.69 -10.42 -8.04
CA THR A 73 -6.66 -10.21 -9.49
C THR A 73 -5.62 -9.14 -9.78
N ASN A 74 -5.84 -7.90 -9.35
CA ASN A 74 -4.94 -6.78 -9.65
C ASN A 74 -4.23 -6.23 -8.41
N VAL A 75 -3.00 -5.74 -8.63
CA VAL A 75 -2.31 -4.86 -7.68
C VAL A 75 -2.49 -3.42 -8.11
N LEU A 76 -2.89 -2.53 -7.21
CA LEU A 76 -3.08 -1.11 -7.49
C LEU A 76 -2.13 -0.25 -6.66
N THR A 77 -1.46 0.69 -7.30
CA THR A 77 -0.61 1.70 -6.65
C THR A 77 -0.86 3.08 -7.26
N VAL A 78 -0.33 4.12 -6.63
CA VAL A 78 -0.20 5.44 -7.25
C VAL A 78 1.26 5.70 -7.58
N GLU A 79 1.52 6.42 -8.67
CA GLU A 79 2.88 6.82 -9.00
C GLU A 79 3.50 7.81 -7.97
N SER A 80 4.81 7.81 -7.76
CA SER A 80 5.83 7.04 -8.50
C SER A 80 6.53 5.99 -7.63
N SER A 81 6.78 6.31 -6.36
CA SER A 81 7.71 5.55 -5.51
C SER A 81 7.19 4.16 -5.12
N GLY A 82 5.89 4.04 -4.83
CA GLY A 82 5.23 2.76 -4.53
C GLY A 82 5.25 1.76 -5.70
N THR A 83 5.43 2.23 -6.95
CA THR A 83 5.40 1.40 -8.16
C THR A 83 6.39 0.24 -8.12
N ALA A 84 7.62 0.46 -7.64
CA ALA A 84 8.63 -0.60 -7.59
C ALA A 84 8.16 -1.78 -6.71
N PHE A 85 7.52 -1.49 -5.57
CA PHE A 85 7.03 -2.52 -4.66
C PHE A 85 5.72 -3.13 -5.15
N ALA A 86 4.85 -2.35 -5.78
CA ALA A 86 3.62 -2.85 -6.40
C ALA A 86 3.94 -3.88 -7.48
N VAL A 87 4.93 -3.62 -8.34
CA VAL A 87 5.40 -4.57 -9.36
C VAL A 87 6.00 -5.83 -8.74
N LEU A 88 6.84 -5.70 -7.70
CA LEU A 88 7.40 -6.85 -6.98
C LEU A 88 6.32 -7.73 -6.31
N VAL A 89 5.24 -7.12 -5.82
CA VAL A 89 4.08 -7.85 -5.29
C VAL A 89 3.29 -8.50 -6.42
N GLY A 90 3.07 -7.75 -7.51
CA GLY A 90 2.33 -8.20 -8.70
C GLY A 90 2.95 -9.41 -9.40
N GLU A 91 4.29 -9.55 -9.36
CA GLU A 91 5.01 -10.73 -9.89
C GLU A 91 4.48 -12.06 -9.30
N GLY A 92 3.93 -12.02 -8.08
CA GLY A 92 3.36 -13.21 -7.44
C GLY A 92 1.92 -13.55 -7.84
N PHE A 93 1.23 -12.68 -8.58
CA PHE A 93 -0.18 -12.87 -8.96
C PHE A 93 -0.35 -13.06 -10.48
N TYR A 94 -1.55 -13.44 -10.88
CA TYR A 94 -1.83 -13.82 -12.27
C TYR A 94 -1.98 -12.63 -13.22
N GLU A 95 -2.58 -11.52 -12.77
CA GLU A 95 -2.83 -10.34 -13.60
C GLU A 95 -1.83 -9.20 -13.32
N SER A 96 -2.11 -8.04 -13.92
CA SER A 96 -1.19 -6.90 -14.03
C SER A 96 -1.18 -5.99 -12.79
N THR A 97 -0.12 -5.18 -12.67
CA THR A 97 -0.06 -4.04 -11.75
C THR A 97 -0.63 -2.79 -12.43
N ILE A 98 -1.64 -2.19 -11.81
CA ILE A 98 -2.26 -0.93 -12.23
C ILE A 98 -1.57 0.22 -11.49
N ILE A 99 -1.12 1.22 -12.25
CA ILE A 99 -0.46 2.42 -11.70
C ILE A 99 -1.37 3.63 -11.95
N ALA A 100 -1.98 4.13 -10.88
CA ALA A 100 -2.74 5.36 -10.93
C ALA A 100 -1.83 6.57 -11.17
N LYS A 101 -2.31 7.51 -11.97
CA LYS A 101 -1.57 8.71 -12.40
C LYS A 101 -2.03 9.94 -11.62
N LYS A 102 -1.11 10.85 -11.31
CA LYS A 102 -1.41 12.14 -10.65
C LYS A 102 -1.68 13.26 -11.67
N ASN A 103 -1.24 13.05 -12.90
CA ASN A 103 -1.38 13.97 -14.02
C ASN A 103 -2.01 13.25 -15.21
N ILE A 104 -2.92 13.92 -15.90
CA ILE A 104 -3.51 13.43 -17.15
C ILE A 104 -2.50 13.71 -18.26
N SER A 105 -1.77 12.68 -18.68
CA SER A 105 -0.86 12.75 -19.84
C SER A 105 -1.64 12.65 -21.15
N LEU A 106 -0.99 12.97 -22.29
CA LEU A 106 -1.54 12.75 -23.64
C LEU A 106 -2.09 11.33 -23.86
N THR A 107 -1.50 10.32 -23.22
CA THR A 107 -1.96 8.91 -23.34
C THR A 107 -3.26 8.59 -22.58
N LEU A 108 -3.76 9.55 -21.81
CA LEU A 108 -5.02 9.49 -21.06
C LEU A 108 -6.06 10.46 -21.65
N GLU A 109 -5.73 11.24 -22.68
CA GLU A 109 -6.69 12.10 -23.35
C GLU A 109 -7.74 11.28 -24.10
N GLY A 110 -9.02 11.64 -23.94
CA GLY A 110 -10.14 10.95 -24.57
C GLY A 110 -10.53 9.62 -23.92
N GLU A 111 -9.82 9.19 -22.88
CA GLU A 111 -10.10 7.94 -22.17
C GLU A 111 -11.15 8.15 -21.08
N GLU A 112 -11.93 7.11 -20.80
CA GLU A 112 -12.77 7.11 -19.62
C GLU A 112 -11.93 6.80 -18.37
N LEU A 113 -11.96 7.71 -17.39
CA LEU A 113 -11.16 7.62 -16.18
C LEU A 113 -12.04 7.47 -14.93
N TYR A 114 -11.63 6.61 -14.02
CA TYR A 114 -11.98 6.74 -12.62
C TYR A 114 -11.14 7.84 -11.99
N SER A 115 -11.79 8.75 -11.29
CA SER A 115 -11.18 9.77 -10.45
C SER A 115 -12.00 9.86 -9.16
N PRO A 116 -11.37 10.14 -8.01
CA PRO A 116 -12.08 10.74 -6.89
C PRO A 116 -12.72 12.05 -7.37
N GLU A 117 -14.00 12.27 -7.04
CA GLU A 117 -14.76 13.52 -7.26
C GLU A 117 -15.43 13.85 -5.91
N ALA A 118 -15.62 15.10 -5.44
CA ALA A 118 -15.13 16.42 -5.84
C ALA A 118 -15.39 17.46 -4.71
N GLU A 119 -14.37 18.21 -4.24
CA GLU A 119 -14.56 19.47 -3.46
C GLU A 119 -13.30 20.36 -3.56
N SER A 120 -13.40 21.40 -4.38
CA SER A 120 -12.94 22.78 -4.11
C SER A 120 -13.10 23.55 -5.41
N TYR A 121 -14.27 24.16 -5.57
CA TYR A 121 -14.41 25.39 -6.32
C TYR A 121 -13.55 26.47 -5.65
N THR A 122 -12.24 26.43 -5.87
CA THR A 122 -11.31 27.55 -5.65
C THR A 122 -9.96 27.18 -6.25
N LYS A 123 -9.64 27.88 -7.35
CA LYS A 123 -8.31 28.20 -7.89
C LYS A 123 -7.15 27.23 -7.62
N GLY A 124 -6.73 26.56 -8.70
CA GLY A 124 -5.32 26.26 -8.98
C GLY A 124 -4.82 24.92 -8.45
N GLU A 125 -4.76 23.92 -9.36
CA GLU A 125 -3.92 22.72 -9.24
C GLU A 125 -4.27 21.75 -8.10
N LYS A 126 -5.25 20.85 -8.33
CA LYS A 126 -5.42 19.66 -7.47
C LYS A 126 -4.99 18.39 -8.22
N ASN A 127 -4.03 17.69 -7.62
CA ASN A 127 -3.53 16.36 -7.98
C ASN A 127 -4.67 15.35 -8.11
N LYS A 128 -5.14 15.09 -9.34
CA LYS A 128 -6.17 14.08 -9.61
C LYS A 128 -5.48 12.72 -9.72
N ILE A 129 -5.70 11.85 -8.74
CA ILE A 129 -5.34 10.43 -8.88
C ILE A 129 -6.36 9.81 -9.83
N VAL A 130 -5.90 9.28 -10.97
CA VAL A 130 -6.77 8.72 -12.01
C VAL A 130 -6.32 7.34 -12.44
N VAL A 131 -7.29 6.50 -12.83
CA VAL A 131 -7.10 5.16 -13.41
C VAL A 131 -8.03 5.01 -14.61
N LYS A 132 -7.59 4.41 -15.72
CA LYS A 132 -8.47 4.10 -16.85
C LYS A 132 -9.58 3.14 -16.42
N LYS A 133 -10.84 3.42 -16.76
CA LYS A 133 -11.96 2.55 -16.39
C LYS A 133 -11.81 1.13 -16.91
N SER A 134 -11.27 0.98 -18.12
CA SER A 134 -11.01 -0.31 -18.76
C SER A 134 -10.05 -1.24 -18.00
N PHE A 135 -9.32 -0.73 -17.00
CA PHE A 135 -8.35 -1.51 -16.23
C PHE A 135 -8.93 -2.15 -14.96
N ILE A 136 -10.11 -1.73 -14.50
CA ILE A 136 -10.74 -2.30 -13.31
C ILE A 136 -12.14 -2.80 -13.68
N LYS A 137 -12.40 -4.06 -13.40
CA LYS A 137 -13.69 -4.71 -13.59
C LYS A 137 -14.39 -4.94 -12.24
N PRO A 138 -15.73 -5.00 -12.19
CA PRO A 138 -16.46 -5.24 -10.93
C PRO A 138 -16.08 -6.54 -10.22
N GLU A 139 -15.58 -7.55 -10.95
CA GLU A 139 -15.18 -8.84 -10.38
C GLU A 139 -13.77 -8.83 -9.77
N ASP A 140 -13.04 -7.72 -9.91
CA ASP A 140 -11.67 -7.60 -9.44
C ASP A 140 -11.57 -7.58 -7.91
N ARG A 141 -10.54 -8.25 -7.40
CA ARG A 141 -10.13 -8.22 -5.99
C ARG A 141 -8.75 -7.59 -5.92
N ILE A 142 -8.73 -6.35 -5.46
CA ILE A 142 -7.59 -5.46 -5.64
C ILE A 142 -6.79 -5.33 -4.34
N LEU A 143 -5.48 -5.55 -4.43
CA LEU A 143 -4.52 -5.27 -3.36
C LEU A 143 -3.86 -3.91 -3.61
N ILE A 144 -4.05 -2.96 -2.70
CA ILE A 144 -3.33 -1.69 -2.75
C ILE A 144 -1.91 -1.89 -2.21
N VAL A 145 -0.89 -1.43 -2.94
CA VAL A 145 0.50 -1.44 -2.50
C VAL A 145 1.09 -0.04 -2.55
N ASP A 146 1.81 0.37 -1.50
CA ASP A 146 2.49 1.66 -1.45
C ASP A 146 3.82 1.61 -0.67
N ASP A 147 4.72 2.55 -0.89
CA ASP A 147 5.97 2.63 -0.12
C ASP A 147 5.77 3.36 1.22
N PHE A 148 5.01 4.45 1.23
CA PHE A 148 4.89 5.32 2.40
C PHE A 148 3.49 5.90 2.60
N ILE A 149 2.83 5.49 3.68
CA ILE A 149 1.52 6.01 4.08
C ILE A 149 1.67 6.98 5.27
N ALA A 150 1.51 8.28 4.99
CA ALA A 150 1.53 9.31 6.03
C ALA A 150 0.11 9.68 6.52
N THR A 151 -0.68 10.37 5.68
CA THR A 151 -2.07 10.75 6.00
C THR A 151 -3.09 9.73 5.48
N GLY A 152 -2.70 8.88 4.52
CA GLY A 152 -3.60 7.94 3.85
C GLY A 152 -4.39 8.51 2.68
N ASN A 153 -4.29 9.81 2.37
CA ASN A 153 -5.10 10.45 1.32
C ASN A 153 -5.03 9.75 -0.04
N ALA A 154 -3.83 9.36 -0.48
CA ALA A 154 -3.66 8.62 -1.73
C ALA A 154 -4.29 7.23 -1.65
N THR A 155 -4.10 6.52 -0.54
CA THR A 155 -4.74 5.23 -0.28
C THR A 155 -6.27 5.35 -0.32
N PHE A 156 -6.86 6.37 0.30
CA PHE A 156 -8.30 6.62 0.26
C PHE A 156 -8.80 6.93 -1.16
N ALA A 157 -8.05 7.69 -1.95
CA ALA A 157 -8.38 7.94 -3.35
C ALA A 157 -8.40 6.64 -4.18
N LEU A 158 -7.45 5.72 -3.94
CA LEU A 158 -7.43 4.41 -4.60
C LEU A 158 -8.60 3.53 -4.14
N ILE A 159 -8.96 3.57 -2.86
CA ILE A 159 -10.15 2.86 -2.34
C ILE A 159 -11.44 3.39 -2.98
N ASP A 160 -11.57 4.72 -3.12
CA ASP A 160 -12.72 5.34 -3.80
C ASP A 160 -12.83 4.88 -5.26
N ILE A 161 -11.70 4.81 -5.97
CA ILE A 161 -11.64 4.28 -7.33
C ILE A 161 -12.11 2.81 -7.38
N ILE A 162 -11.63 1.96 -6.46
CA ILE A 162 -12.06 0.54 -6.36
C ILE A 162 -13.58 0.46 -6.17
N ASN A 163 -14.12 1.24 -5.21
CA ASN A 163 -15.56 1.25 -4.93
C ASN A 163 -16.38 1.74 -6.13
N LYS A 164 -15.94 2.80 -6.82
CA LYS A 164 -16.59 3.33 -8.04
C LYS A 164 -16.57 2.34 -9.20
N ALA A 165 -15.57 1.47 -9.25
CA ALA A 165 -15.51 0.40 -10.24
C ALA A 165 -16.40 -0.81 -9.89
N GLY A 166 -17.00 -0.82 -8.70
CA GLY A 166 -17.74 -1.97 -8.19
C GLY A 166 -16.84 -3.16 -7.81
N ALA A 167 -15.52 -2.94 -7.75
CA ALA A 167 -14.52 -3.95 -7.40
C ALA A 167 -14.37 -4.09 -5.88
N GLU A 168 -13.69 -5.15 -5.44
CA GLU A 168 -13.46 -5.46 -4.04
C GLU A 168 -12.05 -5.03 -3.58
N LEU A 169 -11.97 -4.39 -2.42
CA LEU A 169 -10.69 -4.16 -1.74
C LEU A 169 -10.26 -5.42 -0.99
N ALA A 170 -9.24 -6.12 -1.48
CA ALA A 170 -8.66 -7.29 -0.81
C ALA A 170 -7.71 -6.91 0.35
N GLY A 171 -7.18 -5.70 0.32
CA GLY A 171 -6.39 -5.13 1.41
C GLY A 171 -5.36 -4.11 0.96
N ILE A 172 -4.51 -3.73 1.89
CA ILE A 172 -3.48 -2.71 1.75
C ILE A 172 -2.18 -3.29 2.29
N ALA A 173 -1.10 -3.17 1.52
CA ALA A 173 0.26 -3.51 1.93
C ALA A 173 1.19 -2.31 1.74
N ALA A 174 1.91 -1.90 2.78
CA ALA A 174 2.88 -0.81 2.68
C ALA A 174 4.19 -1.09 3.41
N LEU A 175 5.27 -0.43 3.01
CA LEU A 175 6.53 -0.53 3.75
C LEU A 175 6.49 0.27 5.05
N ILE A 176 6.07 1.54 4.97
CA ILE A 176 6.11 2.45 6.11
C ILE A 176 4.75 3.11 6.31
N THR A 177 4.28 3.18 7.55
CA THR A 177 3.21 4.10 7.94
C THR A 177 3.64 4.99 9.11
N LYS A 178 3.10 6.21 9.15
CA LYS A 178 3.18 7.07 10.34
C LYS A 178 1.88 7.01 11.14
N ASP A 179 2.03 6.91 12.46
CA ASP A 179 0.93 6.81 13.43
C ASP A 179 1.29 7.55 14.72
N PHE A 180 1.33 8.88 14.66
CA PHE A 180 1.57 9.75 15.82
C PHE A 180 0.77 11.04 15.71
N LYS A 181 0.77 11.88 16.77
CA LYS A 181 -0.03 13.12 16.84
C LYS A 181 0.06 13.95 15.55
N GLY A 182 -1.07 14.10 14.87
CA GLY A 182 -1.20 14.87 13.62
C GLY A 182 -0.97 14.08 12.33
N GLN A 183 -0.56 12.81 12.39
CA GLN A 183 -0.43 11.88 11.24
C GLN A 183 -0.92 10.49 11.66
N GLU A 184 -2.24 10.35 11.79
CA GLU A 184 -2.93 9.11 12.23
C GLU A 184 -3.27 8.18 11.05
N GLY A 185 -2.51 8.21 9.95
CA GLY A 185 -2.88 7.52 8.70
C GLY A 185 -3.13 6.02 8.91
N TYR A 186 -2.26 5.32 9.66
CA TYR A 186 -2.47 3.90 9.96
C TYR A 186 -3.74 3.66 10.79
N LYS A 187 -3.99 4.47 11.83
CA LYS A 187 -5.14 4.30 12.72
C LYS A 187 -6.45 4.58 11.97
N ILE A 188 -6.51 5.66 11.20
CA ILE A 188 -7.66 6.03 10.37
C ILE A 188 -7.93 4.93 9.32
N LEU A 189 -6.90 4.45 8.63
CA LEU A 189 -7.05 3.33 7.70
C LEU A 189 -7.51 2.05 8.42
N GLY A 190 -7.01 1.77 9.61
CA GLY A 190 -7.44 0.62 10.41
C GLY A 190 -8.91 0.70 10.82
N GLU A 191 -9.40 1.87 11.21
CA GLU A 191 -10.82 2.11 11.49
C GLU A 191 -11.67 2.00 10.23
N TYR A 192 -11.20 2.53 9.11
CA TYR A 192 -11.86 2.38 7.82
C TYR A 192 -11.99 0.92 7.41
N ILE A 193 -10.90 0.13 7.46
CA ILE A 193 -10.92 -1.29 7.10
C ILE A 193 -11.85 -2.09 8.01
N LYS A 194 -11.91 -1.78 9.31
CA LYS A 194 -12.88 -2.41 10.22
C LYS A 194 -14.32 -2.13 9.77
N LYS A 195 -14.63 -0.87 9.46
CA LYS A 195 -15.96 -0.48 8.98
C LYS A 195 -16.29 -1.14 7.65
N TYR A 196 -15.36 -1.07 6.68
CA TYR A 196 -15.49 -1.72 5.37
C TYR A 196 -15.84 -3.21 5.52
N ASN A 197 -15.13 -3.93 6.38
CA ASN A 197 -15.40 -5.36 6.63
C ASN A 197 -16.75 -5.63 7.31
N ILE A 198 -17.25 -4.71 8.13
CA ILE A 198 -18.60 -4.81 8.72
C ILE A 198 -19.65 -4.63 7.62
N ASP A 199 -19.49 -3.61 6.78
CA ASP A 199 -20.41 -3.27 5.70
C ASP A 199 -20.49 -4.40 4.65
N HIS A 200 -19.40 -5.16 4.47
CA HIS A 200 -19.31 -6.26 3.49
C HIS A 200 -19.44 -7.67 4.12
N LYS A 201 -19.79 -7.78 5.41
CA LYS A 201 -19.79 -9.05 6.16
C LYS A 201 -20.68 -10.15 5.56
N ASN A 202 -21.77 -9.76 4.88
CA ASN A 202 -22.73 -10.67 4.27
C ASN A 202 -22.47 -10.94 2.78
N SER A 203 -21.39 -10.41 2.21
CA SER A 203 -21.01 -10.69 0.84
C SER A 203 -20.11 -11.93 0.75
N ALA A 204 -19.85 -12.44 -0.45
CA ALA A 204 -18.89 -13.52 -0.66
C ALA A 204 -17.43 -13.08 -0.44
N SER A 205 -17.18 -11.78 -0.23
CA SER A 205 -15.86 -11.16 -0.06
C SER A 205 -15.13 -11.68 1.18
N LYS A 206 -13.80 -11.73 1.13
CA LYS A 206 -13.01 -11.96 2.35
C LYS A 206 -12.73 -10.61 3.02
N PRO A 207 -12.44 -10.60 4.34
CA PRO A 207 -12.11 -9.36 5.01
C PRO A 207 -10.86 -8.71 4.40
N ALA A 208 -10.97 -7.43 4.05
CA ALA A 208 -9.84 -6.60 3.67
C ALA A 208 -8.83 -6.54 4.83
N SER A 209 -7.54 -6.59 4.49
CA SER A 209 -6.45 -6.54 5.46
C SER A 209 -5.64 -5.23 5.38
N LEU A 210 -5.00 -4.82 6.47
CA LEU A 210 -4.06 -3.70 6.51
C LEU A 210 -2.73 -4.21 7.03
N ASN A 211 -1.74 -4.28 6.13
CA ASN A 211 -0.40 -4.76 6.42
C ASN A 211 0.61 -3.65 6.18
N THR A 212 1.44 -3.39 7.17
CA THR A 212 2.53 -2.43 7.05
C THR A 212 3.78 -3.06 7.58
N LEU A 213 4.90 -2.97 6.88
CA LEU A 213 6.13 -3.62 7.32
C LEU A 213 6.71 -2.92 8.57
N VAL A 214 6.70 -1.58 8.59
CA VAL A 214 7.15 -0.75 9.71
C VAL A 214 6.15 0.35 10.02
N ARG A 215 5.72 0.42 11.29
CA ARG A 215 4.91 1.52 11.82
C ARG A 215 5.78 2.46 12.64
N ILE A 216 5.79 3.74 12.31
CA ILE A 216 6.46 4.78 13.08
C ILE A 216 5.44 5.41 14.02
N THR A 217 5.62 5.19 15.33
CA THR A 217 4.68 5.64 16.37
C THR A 217 5.13 6.90 17.09
N ASP A 218 6.39 7.28 16.92
CA ASP A 218 6.96 8.50 17.48
C ASP A 218 8.12 8.96 16.60
N MET A 219 8.05 10.19 16.11
CA MET A 219 9.12 10.82 15.37
C MET A 219 10.03 11.56 16.36
N SER A 220 11.32 11.25 16.32
CA SER A 220 12.32 11.95 17.12
C SER A 220 12.98 13.08 16.30
N THR A 221 13.88 13.84 16.92
CA THR A 221 14.75 14.81 16.22
C THR A 221 15.84 14.12 15.41
N THR A 222 16.18 12.86 15.75
CA THR A 222 17.17 12.06 15.02
C THR A 222 16.62 10.68 14.64
N PRO A 223 17.06 10.09 13.50
CA PRO A 223 16.58 8.79 13.04
C PRO A 223 16.79 7.63 14.04
N GLU A 224 17.87 7.66 14.83
CA GLU A 224 18.22 6.60 15.78
C GLU A 224 17.16 6.41 16.86
N ASN A 225 16.51 7.51 17.23
CA ASN A 225 15.54 7.61 18.31
C ASN A 225 14.08 7.44 17.85
N ILE A 226 13.85 7.14 16.57
CA ILE A 226 12.50 6.82 16.06
C ILE A 226 11.96 5.57 16.78
N LYS A 227 10.71 5.66 17.26
CA LYS A 227 10.02 4.51 17.86
C LYS A 227 9.17 3.81 16.81
N PHE A 228 9.27 2.49 16.83
CA PHE A 228 8.53 1.62 15.93
C PHE A 228 7.44 0.85 16.69
N GLY A 229 6.25 0.81 16.11
CA GLY A 229 5.10 0.06 16.62
C GLY A 229 5.09 -1.39 16.13
N LYS A 230 4.22 -2.21 16.74
CA LYS A 230 3.98 -3.57 16.28
C LYS A 230 3.31 -3.56 14.91
N SER A 231 3.84 -4.36 14.01
CA SER A 231 3.36 -4.48 12.63
C SER A 231 3.27 -5.95 12.19
N PRO A 232 2.40 -6.76 12.81
CA PRO A 232 2.26 -8.16 12.44
C PRO A 232 1.59 -8.31 11.06
N LEU A 233 2.07 -9.25 10.25
CA LEU A 233 1.39 -9.68 9.04
C LEU A 233 0.06 -10.35 9.42
N ARG A 234 -1.05 -9.74 9.04
CA ARG A 234 -2.41 -10.19 9.33
C ARG A 234 -3.24 -10.12 8.06
N LEU A 235 -3.80 -11.26 7.68
CA LEU A 235 -4.74 -11.32 6.57
C LEU A 235 -6.19 -11.51 7.03
N ASN A 236 -6.45 -11.49 8.35
CA ASN A 236 -7.74 -11.60 9.05
C ASN A 236 -8.59 -12.81 8.67
#